data_AF-A0AAD0WMZ0-F1
#
_entry.id   AF-A0AAD0WMZ0-F1
#
_cell.length_a   1.000
_cell.length_b   1.000
_cell.length_c   1.000
_cell.angle_alpha   90.00
_cell.angle_beta   90.00
_cell.angle_gamma   90.00
#
_symmetry.space_group_name_H-M   'P 1'
#
loop_
_entity.id
_entity.type
_entity.pdbx_description
1 polymer ?
#
loop_
_entity_poly.entity_id
_entity_poly.type
_entity_poly.pdbx_seq_one_letter_code
_entity_poly.pdbx_strand_id
1 'polypeptide(L)'
;MDSLILGYRDPIVGVIFFFFLIFLISFITYSYGLYKEREGRKEYRKLSKRFELGKLKENDYVNLYKTYNLPFDSILLLANTFLHKGDLNRAISVYLALLEVVQDRVKKEELLEVLGATYLKGGFLQRSNDIFLQILKFSPRNKNALTNLILVNEKMKNYTKAKEICNSLEELEVDLSLEKIYFDYMIILNDPVLTNEKRTKKLYELYLDNKVLERVFLNFIINFNKEFFYKNINEFNFEDIIDILWYLPKDEIDFKAIENIPFLQELYTSKGYINSVDSSLDFDLDLLILINRHKDRKKGDLNFEFICSSCKQSSPFYDTRCPNCHSILSLKVKHHLVKGFINTNQSLQ
;
A
#
# COMPACT_ATOMS: atom_id res chain seq x y z
N MET A 1 39.41 -65.13 -50.01
CA MET A 1 38.79 -64.43 -48.86
C MET A 1 37.37 -64.96 -48.67
N ASP A 2 37.19 -66.29 -48.66
CA ASP A 2 35.88 -66.94 -48.83
C ASP A 2 35.53 -67.90 -47.68
N SER A 3 36.05 -67.65 -46.47
CA SER A 3 35.79 -68.49 -45.29
C SER A 3 34.95 -67.82 -44.20
N LEU A 4 34.37 -66.64 -44.45
CA LEU A 4 33.57 -65.89 -43.46
C LEU A 4 32.06 -65.90 -43.71
N ILE A 5 31.57 -66.63 -44.73
CA ILE A 5 30.16 -66.59 -45.16
C ILE A 5 29.41 -67.91 -44.91
N LEU A 6 30.09 -68.97 -44.42
CA LEU A 6 29.47 -70.26 -44.10
C LEU A 6 29.24 -70.41 -42.58
N GLY A 7 28.14 -69.82 -42.10
CA GLY A 7 27.66 -69.98 -40.73
C GLY A 7 26.29 -69.36 -40.43
N TYR A 8 25.51 -68.99 -41.44
CA TYR A 8 24.25 -68.24 -41.28
C TYR A 8 22.99 -69.14 -41.18
N ARG A 9 23.16 -70.47 -41.05
CA ARG A 9 22.05 -71.44 -41.08
C ARG A 9 21.84 -72.26 -39.81
N ASP A 10 22.50 -71.91 -38.70
CA ASP A 10 22.24 -72.56 -37.41
C ASP A 10 21.19 -71.79 -36.59
N PRO A 11 20.05 -72.41 -36.23
CA PRO A 11 18.97 -71.74 -35.49
C PRO A 11 19.42 -71.25 -34.10
N ILE A 12 20.47 -71.87 -33.52
CA ILE A 12 21.06 -71.47 -32.23
C ILE A 12 21.73 -70.09 -32.32
N VAL A 13 22.41 -69.79 -33.44
CA VAL A 13 23.07 -68.49 -33.65
C VAL A 13 22.04 -67.35 -33.73
N GLY A 14 20.89 -67.61 -34.36
CA GLY A 14 19.77 -66.66 -34.40
C GLY A 14 19.18 -66.35 -33.03
N VAL A 15 19.01 -67.38 -32.17
CA VAL A 15 18.52 -67.20 -30.79
C VAL A 15 19.52 -66.41 -29.95
N ILE A 16 20.82 -66.73 -30.05
CA ILE A 16 21.88 -65.98 -29.35
C ILE A 16 21.89 -64.51 -29.78
N PHE A 17 21.77 -64.25 -31.08
CA PHE A 17 21.74 -62.89 -31.62
C PHE A 17 20.51 -62.11 -31.13
N PHE A 18 19.35 -62.76 -31.03
CA PHE A 18 18.12 -62.15 -30.51
C PHE A 18 18.25 -61.73 -29.03
N PHE A 19 18.77 -62.61 -28.16
CA PHE A 19 19.00 -62.26 -26.75
C PHE A 19 20.09 -61.20 -26.59
N PHE A 20 21.13 -61.22 -27.43
CA PHE A 20 22.14 -60.17 -27.45
C PHE A 20 21.53 -58.80 -27.82
N LEU A 21 20.60 -58.76 -28.77
CA LEU A 21 19.93 -57.54 -29.20
C LEU A 21 19.00 -56.99 -28.11
N ILE A 22 18.27 -57.86 -27.39
CA ILE A 22 17.49 -57.47 -26.20
C ILE A 22 18.39 -56.90 -25.12
N PHE A 23 19.51 -57.57 -24.82
CA PHE A 23 20.49 -57.10 -23.84
C PHE A 23 21.05 -55.74 -24.24
N LEU A 24 21.35 -55.53 -25.52
CA LEU A 24 21.90 -54.29 -26.03
C LEU A 24 20.90 -53.13 -25.91
N ILE A 25 19.63 -53.35 -26.23
CA ILE A 25 18.56 -52.35 -26.03
C ILE A 25 18.38 -52.04 -24.54
N SER A 26 18.36 -53.06 -23.67
CA SER A 26 18.25 -52.88 -22.22
C SER A 26 19.46 -52.13 -21.63
N PHE A 27 20.66 -52.44 -22.10
CA PHE A 27 21.89 -51.78 -21.66
C PHE A 27 21.95 -50.31 -22.10
N ILE A 28 21.54 -50.00 -23.34
CA ILE A 28 21.48 -48.63 -23.85
C ILE A 28 20.44 -47.81 -23.08
N THR A 29 19.23 -48.36 -22.88
CA THR A 29 18.18 -47.67 -22.12
C THR A 29 18.56 -47.43 -20.67
N TYR A 30 19.18 -48.41 -20.00
CA TYR A 30 19.71 -48.26 -18.64
C TYR A 30 20.82 -47.20 -18.56
N SER A 31 21.79 -47.25 -19.47
CA SER A 31 22.91 -46.30 -19.52
C SER A 31 22.42 -44.87 -19.81
N TYR A 32 21.45 -44.72 -20.71
CA TYR A 32 20.81 -43.44 -21.00
C TYR A 32 20.03 -42.90 -19.79
N GLY A 33 19.32 -43.78 -19.07
CA GLY A 33 18.64 -43.43 -17.82
C GLY A 33 19.61 -42.90 -16.76
N LEU A 34 20.73 -43.59 -16.53
CA LEU A 34 21.78 -43.16 -15.60
C LEU A 34 22.43 -41.83 -16.01
N TYR A 35 22.66 -41.62 -17.30
CA TYR A 35 23.19 -40.36 -17.82
C TYR A 35 22.22 -39.20 -17.51
N LYS A 36 20.94 -39.37 -17.86
CA LYS A 36 19.89 -38.37 -17.64
C LYS A 36 19.72 -38.04 -16.14
N GLU A 37 19.80 -39.05 -15.28
CA GLU A 37 19.71 -38.86 -13.83
C GLU A 37 20.91 -38.06 -13.28
N ARG A 38 22.13 -38.35 -13.76
CA ARG A 38 23.33 -37.59 -13.38
C ARG A 38 23.26 -36.13 -13.82
N GLU A 39 22.73 -35.88 -15.01
CA GLU A 39 22.53 -34.53 -15.53
C GLU A 39 21.51 -33.76 -14.67
N GLY A 40 20.35 -34.38 -14.38
CA GLY A 40 19.32 -33.79 -13.51
C GLY A 40 19.83 -33.47 -12.09
N ARG A 41 20.62 -34.36 -11.48
CA ARG A 41 21.23 -34.10 -10.16
C ARG A 41 22.22 -32.93 -10.18
N LYS A 42 22.95 -32.71 -11.28
CA LYS A 42 23.85 -31.55 -11.44
C LYS A 42 23.06 -30.24 -11.54
N GLU A 43 21.97 -30.24 -12.32
CA GLU A 43 21.10 -29.06 -12.41
C GLU A 43 20.45 -28.73 -11.06
N TYR A 44 19.96 -29.73 -10.34
CA TYR A 44 19.40 -29.56 -9.00
C TYR A 44 20.41 -28.90 -8.04
N ARG A 45 21.65 -29.40 -7.98
CA ARG A 45 22.70 -28.81 -7.13
C ARG A 45 23.01 -27.36 -7.52
N LYS A 46 23.06 -27.06 -8.83
CA LYS A 46 23.28 -25.70 -9.31
C LYS A 46 22.13 -24.77 -8.91
N LEU A 47 20.88 -25.22 -9.02
CA LEU A 47 19.71 -24.46 -8.63
C LEU A 47 19.63 -24.26 -7.12
N SER A 48 19.82 -25.30 -6.31
CA SER A 48 19.86 -25.21 -4.84
C SER A 48 20.92 -24.19 -4.39
N LYS A 49 22.11 -24.24 -4.99
CA LYS A 49 23.16 -23.27 -4.71
C LYS A 49 22.77 -21.84 -5.11
N ARG A 50 22.06 -21.66 -6.23
CA ARG A 50 21.51 -20.33 -6.62
C ARG A 50 20.42 -19.87 -5.65
N PHE A 51 19.60 -20.78 -5.14
CA PHE A 51 18.55 -20.51 -4.16
C PHE A 51 19.15 -20.07 -2.82
N GLU A 52 20.11 -20.83 -2.28
CA GLU A 52 20.86 -20.50 -1.05
C GLU A 52 21.57 -19.14 -1.15
N LEU A 53 22.15 -18.86 -2.31
CA LEU A 53 22.83 -17.59 -2.58
C LEU A 53 21.87 -16.43 -2.92
N GLY A 54 20.56 -16.69 -3.02
CA GLY A 54 19.57 -15.69 -3.40
C GLY A 54 19.77 -15.10 -4.80
N LYS A 55 20.31 -15.87 -5.75
CA LYS A 55 20.63 -15.46 -7.14
C LYS A 55 19.81 -16.27 -8.17
N LEU A 56 18.50 -16.37 -7.96
CA LEU A 56 17.60 -17.05 -8.89
C LEU A 56 17.36 -16.18 -10.13
N LYS A 57 17.35 -16.81 -11.32
CA LYS A 57 16.94 -16.19 -12.58
C LYS A 57 15.43 -16.34 -12.80
N GLU A 58 14.84 -15.57 -13.71
CA GLU A 58 13.40 -15.67 -14.02
C GLU A 58 13.00 -17.09 -14.46
N ASN A 59 13.78 -17.71 -15.34
CA ASN A 59 13.55 -19.09 -15.78
C ASN A 59 13.66 -20.11 -14.64
N ASP A 60 14.42 -19.81 -13.57
CA ASP A 60 14.53 -20.71 -12.43
C ASP A 60 13.18 -20.82 -11.71
N TYR A 61 12.36 -19.76 -11.68
CA TYR A 61 11.04 -19.78 -11.04
C TYR A 61 10.03 -20.65 -11.79
N VAL A 62 10.03 -20.59 -13.13
CA VAL A 62 9.20 -21.48 -13.96
C VAL A 62 9.57 -22.94 -13.72
N ASN A 63 10.88 -23.23 -13.60
CA ASN A 63 11.37 -24.58 -13.35
C ASN A 63 10.93 -25.10 -11.97
N LEU A 64 10.85 -24.25 -10.93
CA LEU A 64 10.32 -24.65 -9.61
C LEU A 64 8.94 -25.29 -9.74
N TYR A 65 8.05 -24.70 -10.55
CA TYR A 65 6.71 -25.25 -10.76
C TYR A 65 6.70 -26.41 -11.76
N LYS A 66 7.25 -26.25 -12.97
CA LYS A 66 7.15 -27.26 -14.05
C LYS A 66 8.06 -28.48 -13.86
N THR A 67 9.31 -28.24 -13.48
CA THR A 67 10.35 -29.28 -13.44
C THR A 67 10.36 -29.99 -12.09
N TYR A 68 10.20 -29.23 -11.01
CA TYR A 68 10.29 -29.75 -9.64
C TYR A 68 8.94 -30.02 -9.00
N ASN A 69 7.84 -29.65 -9.67
CA ASN A 69 6.48 -29.89 -9.20
C ASN A 69 6.24 -29.38 -7.76
N LEU A 70 6.88 -28.26 -7.40
CA LEU A 70 6.70 -27.64 -6.09
C LEU A 70 5.25 -27.15 -5.93
N PRO A 71 4.66 -27.28 -4.73
CA PRO A 71 3.30 -26.81 -4.49
C PRO A 71 3.17 -25.31 -4.75
N PHE A 72 2.03 -24.90 -5.32
CA PHE A 72 1.70 -23.50 -5.61
C PHE A 72 1.92 -22.60 -4.38
N ASP A 73 1.37 -22.99 -3.23
CA ASP A 73 1.44 -22.22 -1.98
C ASP A 73 2.88 -22.02 -1.50
N SER A 74 3.78 -22.98 -1.77
CA SER A 74 5.19 -22.87 -1.40
C SER A 74 5.91 -21.80 -2.23
N ILE A 75 5.61 -21.70 -3.53
CA ILE A 75 6.21 -20.69 -4.40
C ILE A 75 5.56 -19.32 -4.14
N LEU A 76 4.26 -19.28 -3.86
CA LEU A 76 3.57 -18.06 -3.43
C LEU A 76 4.15 -17.53 -2.11
N LEU A 77 4.39 -18.40 -1.13
CA LEU A 77 5.05 -18.05 0.13
C LEU A 77 6.45 -17.47 -0.12
N LEU A 78 7.25 -18.09 -0.99
CA LEU A 78 8.56 -17.57 -1.38
C LEU A 78 8.47 -16.14 -1.92
N ALA A 79 7.53 -15.87 -2.83
CA ALA A 79 7.32 -14.53 -3.37
C ALA A 79 6.89 -13.52 -2.29
N ASN A 80 6.00 -13.92 -1.39
CA ASN A 80 5.61 -13.09 -0.24
C ASN A 80 6.80 -12.79 0.68
N THR A 81 7.75 -13.72 0.86
CA THR A 81 8.97 -13.43 1.63
C THR A 81 9.85 -12.36 0.96
N PHE A 82 9.92 -12.32 -0.37
CA PHE A 82 10.61 -11.24 -1.08
C PHE A 82 9.91 -9.89 -0.87
N LEU A 83 8.57 -9.89 -0.92
CA LEU A 83 7.77 -8.70 -0.67
C LEU A 83 7.98 -8.15 0.75
N HIS A 84 7.98 -9.00 1.78
CA HIS A 84 8.27 -8.61 3.16
C HIS A 84 9.69 -8.08 3.36
N LYS A 85 10.66 -8.54 2.57
CA LYS A 85 12.03 -8.01 2.55
C LYS A 85 12.16 -6.69 1.75
N GLY A 86 11.09 -6.23 1.11
CA GLY A 86 11.10 -5.04 0.25
C GLY A 86 11.60 -5.29 -1.18
N ASP A 87 11.89 -6.53 -1.56
CA ASP A 87 12.33 -6.88 -2.92
C ASP A 87 11.11 -7.13 -3.83
N LEU A 88 10.49 -6.03 -4.25
CA LEU A 88 9.28 -6.04 -5.08
C LEU A 88 9.54 -6.67 -6.46
N ASN A 89 10.70 -6.40 -7.05
CA ASN A 89 11.02 -6.87 -8.40
C ASN A 89 11.08 -8.39 -8.44
N ARG A 90 11.73 -9.03 -7.47
CA ARG A 90 11.76 -10.51 -7.40
C ARG A 90 10.39 -11.10 -7.15
N ALA A 91 9.61 -10.51 -6.24
CA ALA A 91 8.24 -10.97 -5.99
C ALA A 91 7.39 -10.93 -7.28
N ILE A 92 7.44 -9.83 -8.02
CA ILE A 92 6.75 -9.65 -9.30
C ILE A 92 7.22 -10.70 -10.32
N SER A 93 8.53 -10.91 -10.48
CA SER A 93 9.06 -11.92 -11.41
C SER A 93 8.57 -13.33 -11.07
N VAL A 94 8.47 -13.69 -9.78
CA VAL A 94 7.93 -14.99 -9.35
C VAL A 94 6.44 -15.09 -9.69
N TYR A 95 5.64 -14.05 -9.43
CA TYR A 95 4.22 -14.05 -9.75
C TYR A 95 3.96 -14.17 -11.27
N LEU A 96 4.70 -13.44 -12.08
CA LEU A 96 4.60 -13.52 -13.54
C LEU A 96 4.97 -14.92 -14.05
N ALA A 97 6.08 -15.50 -13.55
CA ALA A 97 6.49 -16.84 -13.89
C ALA A 97 5.43 -17.90 -13.52
N LEU A 98 4.76 -17.74 -12.37
CA LEU A 98 3.66 -18.62 -11.97
C LEU A 98 2.43 -18.45 -12.88
N LEU A 99 2.09 -17.23 -13.30
CA LEU A 99 0.94 -16.95 -14.17
C LEU A 99 1.05 -17.64 -15.54
N GLU A 100 2.28 -17.88 -16.03
CA GLU A 100 2.51 -18.59 -17.29
C GLU A 100 2.18 -20.09 -17.22
N VAL A 101 2.15 -20.67 -16.01
CA VAL A 101 2.05 -22.11 -15.82
C VAL A 101 0.74 -22.54 -15.17
N VAL A 102 0.20 -21.71 -14.28
CA VAL A 102 -1.04 -22.01 -13.55
C VAL A 102 -2.23 -22.01 -14.51
N GLN A 103 -2.92 -23.16 -14.58
CA GLN A 103 -4.14 -23.35 -15.38
C GLN A 103 -5.42 -23.19 -14.55
N ASP A 104 -5.34 -23.40 -13.25
CA ASP A 104 -6.47 -23.28 -12.33
C ASP A 104 -6.92 -21.83 -12.22
N ARG A 105 -8.21 -21.58 -12.49
CA ARG A 105 -8.81 -20.25 -12.46
C ARG A 105 -8.74 -19.61 -11.08
N VAL A 106 -8.94 -20.38 -10.00
CA VAL A 106 -8.95 -19.84 -8.63
C VAL A 106 -7.55 -19.38 -8.24
N LYS A 107 -6.54 -20.20 -8.48
CA LYS A 107 -5.13 -19.85 -8.23
C LYS A 107 -4.66 -18.70 -9.10
N LYS A 108 -5.14 -18.62 -10.35
CA LYS A 108 -4.85 -17.50 -11.24
C LYS A 108 -5.46 -16.19 -10.73
N GLU A 109 -6.67 -16.23 -10.19
CA GLU A 109 -7.32 -15.08 -9.55
C GLU A 109 -6.52 -14.59 -8.35
N GLU A 110 -6.19 -15.49 -7.42
CA GLU A 110 -5.36 -15.20 -6.25
C GLU A 110 -4.00 -14.60 -6.64
N LEU A 111 -3.35 -15.17 -7.64
CA LEU A 111 -2.06 -14.69 -8.11
C LEU A 111 -2.13 -13.29 -8.74
N LEU A 112 -3.20 -13.00 -9.48
CA LEU A 112 -3.45 -11.67 -10.02
C LEU A 112 -3.78 -10.67 -8.91
N GLU A 113 -4.50 -11.07 -7.85
CA GLU A 113 -4.77 -10.19 -6.70
C GLU A 113 -3.48 -9.77 -6.02
N VAL A 114 -2.62 -10.75 -5.69
CA VAL A 114 -1.33 -10.51 -5.04
C VAL A 114 -0.41 -9.69 -5.95
N LEU A 115 -0.38 -9.97 -7.26
CA LEU A 115 0.39 -9.19 -8.23
C LEU A 115 -0.10 -7.74 -8.32
N GLY A 116 -1.41 -7.53 -8.42
CA GLY A 116 -2.05 -6.21 -8.48
C GLY A 116 -1.75 -5.39 -7.22
N ALA A 117 -1.86 -6.01 -6.04
CA ALA A 117 -1.54 -5.39 -4.76
C ALA A 117 -0.03 -5.08 -4.64
N THR A 118 0.84 -5.94 -5.19
CA THR A 118 2.29 -5.71 -5.22
C THR A 118 2.63 -4.52 -6.11
N TYR A 119 2.00 -4.39 -7.28
CA TYR A 119 2.15 -3.20 -8.12
C TYR A 119 1.67 -1.94 -7.43
N LEU A 120 0.55 -1.99 -6.71
CA LEU A 120 0.03 -0.86 -5.93
C LEU A 120 1.01 -0.42 -4.83
N LYS A 121 1.57 -1.38 -4.08
CA LYS A 121 2.61 -1.12 -3.06
C LYS A 121 3.88 -0.52 -3.66
N GLY A 122 4.27 -0.97 -4.86
CA GLY A 122 5.41 -0.42 -5.60
C GLY A 122 5.17 0.91 -6.30
N GLY A 123 3.95 1.47 -6.25
CA GLY A 123 3.61 2.72 -6.93
C GLY A 123 3.33 2.58 -8.44
N PHE A 124 3.28 1.36 -8.97
CA PHE A 124 2.98 1.09 -10.39
C PHE A 124 1.46 1.12 -10.64
N LEU A 125 0.83 2.29 -10.46
CA LEU A 125 -0.63 2.45 -10.43
C LEU A 125 -1.33 1.94 -11.70
N GLN A 126 -0.83 2.28 -12.89
CA GLN A 126 -1.45 1.84 -14.15
C GLN A 126 -1.42 0.30 -14.29
N ARG A 127 -0.28 -0.33 -14.00
CA ARG A 127 -0.15 -1.79 -14.05
C ARG A 127 -1.08 -2.47 -13.05
N SER A 128 -1.18 -1.92 -11.84
CA SER A 128 -2.11 -2.38 -10.82
C SER A 128 -3.57 -2.30 -11.30
N ASN A 129 -3.96 -1.15 -11.87
CA ASN A 129 -5.29 -0.94 -12.45
C ASN A 129 -5.61 -1.99 -13.53
N ASP A 130 -4.69 -2.22 -14.47
CA ASP A 130 -4.90 -3.15 -15.59
C ASP A 130 -5.05 -4.59 -15.10
N ILE A 131 -4.28 -5.00 -14.08
CA ILE A 131 -4.39 -6.33 -13.46
C ILE A 131 -5.73 -6.52 -12.75
N PHE A 132 -6.18 -5.56 -11.95
CA PHE A 132 -7.47 -5.69 -11.29
C PHE A 132 -8.64 -5.64 -12.28
N LEU A 133 -8.58 -4.83 -13.33
CA LEU A 133 -9.57 -4.88 -14.42
C LEU A 133 -9.55 -6.23 -15.14
N GLN A 134 -8.37 -6.86 -15.30
CA GLN A 134 -8.25 -8.20 -15.87
C GLN A 134 -8.96 -9.24 -14.99
N ILE A 135 -8.83 -9.15 -13.66
CA ILE A 135 -9.57 -10.00 -12.73
C ILE A 135 -11.07 -9.85 -12.96
N LEU A 136 -11.58 -8.61 -13.04
CA LEU A 136 -13.02 -8.36 -13.21
C LEU A 136 -13.59 -8.88 -14.53
N LYS A 137 -12.78 -9.08 -15.59
CA LYS A 137 -13.24 -9.70 -16.85
C LYS A 137 -13.75 -11.12 -16.65
N PHE A 138 -13.21 -11.86 -15.69
CA PHE A 138 -13.64 -13.23 -15.40
C PHE A 138 -14.20 -13.39 -13.98
N SER A 139 -13.94 -12.49 -13.04
CA SER A 139 -14.51 -12.49 -11.69
C SER A 139 -15.12 -11.12 -11.37
N PRO A 140 -16.28 -10.76 -11.97
CA PRO A 140 -16.83 -9.41 -11.85
C PRO A 140 -17.26 -9.03 -10.42
N ARG A 141 -17.58 -10.04 -9.59
CA ARG A 141 -18.03 -9.85 -8.20
C ARG A 141 -16.88 -9.90 -7.18
N ASN A 142 -15.63 -9.86 -7.66
CA ASN A 142 -14.46 -9.92 -6.78
C ASN A 142 -14.33 -8.61 -5.97
N LYS A 143 -14.69 -8.71 -4.67
CA LYS A 143 -14.65 -7.58 -3.73
C LYS A 143 -13.24 -7.04 -3.51
N ASN A 144 -12.21 -7.91 -3.47
CA ASN A 144 -10.83 -7.49 -3.29
C ASN A 144 -10.32 -6.66 -4.47
N ALA A 145 -10.60 -7.10 -5.71
CA ALA A 145 -10.22 -6.39 -6.92
C ALA A 145 -10.92 -5.03 -7.01
N LEU A 146 -12.23 -4.96 -6.73
CA LEU A 146 -12.98 -3.70 -6.72
C LEU A 146 -12.46 -2.74 -5.64
N THR A 147 -12.20 -3.23 -4.42
CA THR A 147 -11.68 -2.41 -3.31
C THR A 147 -10.31 -1.84 -3.65
N ASN A 148 -9.41 -2.66 -4.21
CA ASN A 148 -8.10 -2.16 -4.64
C ASN A 148 -8.20 -1.22 -5.85
N LEU A 149 -9.17 -1.41 -6.76
CA LEU A 149 -9.40 -0.47 -7.87
C LEU A 149 -9.84 0.91 -7.38
N ILE A 150 -10.63 1.00 -6.32
CA ILE A 150 -10.93 2.28 -5.68
C ILE A 150 -9.64 2.96 -5.23
N LEU A 151 -8.78 2.24 -4.50
CA LEU A 151 -7.50 2.77 -4.01
C LEU A 151 -6.57 3.21 -5.15
N VAL A 152 -6.49 2.41 -6.22
CA VAL A 152 -5.67 2.73 -7.40
C VAL A 152 -6.19 3.99 -8.08
N ASN A 153 -7.50 4.08 -8.34
CA ASN A 153 -8.09 5.24 -9.00
C ASN A 153 -7.97 6.51 -8.14
N GLU A 154 -8.12 6.40 -6.82
CA GLU A 154 -7.89 7.51 -5.90
C GLU A 154 -6.44 8.01 -5.95
N LYS A 155 -5.45 7.10 -5.90
CA LYS A 155 -4.03 7.48 -6.04
C LYS A 155 -3.70 8.09 -7.40
N MET A 156 -4.44 7.71 -8.44
CA MET A 156 -4.35 8.33 -9.77
C MET A 156 -5.12 9.66 -9.89
N LYS A 157 -5.80 10.11 -8.82
CA LYS A 157 -6.71 11.28 -8.79
C LYS A 157 -7.93 11.15 -9.72
N ASN A 158 -8.28 9.93 -10.12
CA ASN A 158 -9.48 9.61 -10.89
C ASN A 158 -10.68 9.40 -9.96
N TYR A 159 -11.03 10.42 -9.18
CA TYR A 159 -12.06 10.32 -8.13
C TYR A 159 -13.45 9.99 -8.68
N THR A 160 -13.78 10.44 -9.89
CA THR A 160 -15.04 10.11 -10.57
C THR A 160 -15.17 8.60 -10.80
N LYS A 161 -14.13 7.98 -11.36
CA LYS A 161 -14.08 6.52 -11.57
C LYS A 161 -14.08 5.76 -10.24
N ALA A 162 -13.33 6.24 -9.23
CA ALA A 162 -13.33 5.63 -7.91
C ALA A 162 -14.76 5.61 -7.31
N LYS A 163 -15.50 6.72 -7.45
CA LYS A 163 -16.91 6.81 -7.03
C LYS A 163 -17.81 5.86 -7.82
N GLU A 164 -17.63 5.73 -9.13
CA GLU A 164 -18.39 4.77 -9.95
C GLU A 164 -18.16 3.32 -9.50
N ILE A 165 -16.93 2.97 -9.13
CA ILE A 165 -16.60 1.63 -8.61
C ILE A 165 -17.25 1.37 -7.26
N CYS A 166 -17.43 2.40 -6.41
CA CYS A 166 -18.17 2.26 -5.15
C CYS A 166 -19.60 1.72 -5.39
N ASN A 167 -20.29 2.19 -6.42
CA ASN A 167 -21.63 1.69 -6.75
C ASN A 167 -21.62 0.18 -7.05
N SER A 168 -20.55 -0.33 -7.69
CA SER A 168 -20.41 -1.78 -7.95
C SER A 168 -20.22 -2.61 -6.67
N LEU A 169 -19.61 -2.04 -5.64
CA LEU A 169 -19.44 -2.70 -4.34
C LEU A 169 -20.70 -2.58 -3.46
N GLU A 170 -21.46 -1.49 -3.57
CA GLU A 170 -22.77 -1.34 -2.92
C GLU A 170 -23.76 -2.41 -3.39
N GLU A 171 -23.78 -2.74 -4.70
CA GLU A 171 -24.55 -3.86 -5.26
C GLU A 171 -24.12 -5.24 -4.70
N LEU A 172 -22.96 -5.31 -4.04
CA LEU A 172 -22.45 -6.49 -3.33
C LEU A 172 -22.61 -6.38 -1.81
N GLU A 173 -23.50 -5.50 -1.35
CA GLU A 173 -23.86 -5.24 0.05
C GLU A 173 -22.68 -4.74 0.89
N VAL A 174 -21.78 -3.95 0.29
CA VAL A 174 -20.69 -3.26 0.99
C VAL A 174 -21.07 -1.78 1.16
N ASP A 175 -21.18 -1.32 2.40
CA ASP A 175 -21.42 0.09 2.69
C ASP A 175 -20.17 0.93 2.38
N LEU A 176 -20.32 1.89 1.46
CA LEU A 176 -19.30 2.82 1.01
C LEU A 176 -19.83 4.26 0.98
N SER A 177 -20.83 4.54 1.83
CA SER A 177 -21.45 5.87 1.94
C SER A 177 -20.41 6.96 2.23
N LEU A 178 -19.51 6.72 3.18
CA LEU A 178 -18.43 7.65 3.54
C LEU A 178 -17.44 7.88 2.39
N GLU A 179 -17.01 6.83 1.70
CA GLU A 179 -16.11 6.92 0.55
C GLU A 179 -16.71 7.76 -0.58
N LYS A 180 -18.01 7.62 -0.85
CA LYS A 180 -18.68 8.40 -1.89
C LYS A 180 -18.74 9.88 -1.54
N ILE A 181 -19.08 10.22 -0.30
CA ILE A 181 -19.08 11.61 0.18
C ILE A 181 -17.66 12.19 0.10
N TYR A 182 -16.65 11.42 0.49
CA TYR A 182 -15.26 11.82 0.35
C TYR A 182 -14.85 12.03 -1.12
N PHE A 183 -15.27 11.16 -2.04
CA PHE A 183 -14.96 11.34 -3.45
C PHE A 183 -15.67 12.56 -4.05
N ASP A 184 -16.91 12.85 -3.65
CA ASP A 184 -17.59 14.10 -4.03
C ASP A 184 -16.80 15.32 -3.57
N TYR A 185 -16.31 15.28 -2.34
CA TYR A 185 -15.43 16.31 -1.80
C TYR A 185 -14.14 16.44 -2.64
N MET A 186 -13.47 15.33 -2.94
CA MET A 186 -12.21 15.33 -3.69
C MET A 186 -12.36 15.77 -5.15
N ILE A 187 -13.49 15.46 -5.79
CA ILE A 187 -13.83 15.95 -7.13
C ILE A 187 -13.90 17.47 -7.13
N ILE A 188 -14.60 18.08 -6.16
CA ILE A 188 -14.73 19.54 -6.06
C ILE A 188 -13.40 20.19 -5.69
N LEU A 189 -12.64 19.56 -4.78
CA LEU A 189 -11.34 20.07 -4.32
C LEU A 189 -10.34 20.16 -5.48
N ASN A 190 -10.32 19.14 -6.35
CA ASN A 190 -9.37 19.01 -7.46
C ASN A 190 -9.92 19.51 -8.80
N ASP A 191 -11.10 20.15 -8.82
CA ASP A 191 -11.66 20.74 -10.04
C ASP A 191 -10.80 21.93 -10.50
N PRO A 192 -10.19 21.89 -11.70
CA PRO A 192 -9.33 22.95 -12.21
C PRO A 192 -10.10 24.20 -12.64
N VAL A 193 -11.43 24.10 -12.82
CA VAL A 193 -12.27 25.20 -13.32
C VAL A 193 -12.77 26.11 -12.19
N LEU A 194 -12.87 25.59 -10.97
CA LEU A 194 -13.44 26.33 -9.84
C LEU A 194 -12.45 27.29 -9.20
N THR A 195 -12.91 28.52 -8.95
CA THR A 195 -12.19 29.49 -8.09
C THR A 195 -12.27 29.06 -6.63
N ASN A 196 -11.31 29.49 -5.80
CA ASN A 196 -11.26 29.16 -4.38
C ASN A 196 -12.53 29.56 -3.63
N GLU A 197 -13.15 30.70 -3.96
CA GLU A 197 -14.41 31.14 -3.35
C GLU A 197 -15.59 30.20 -3.69
N LYS A 198 -15.75 29.85 -4.97
CA LYS A 198 -16.81 28.92 -5.40
C LYS A 198 -16.59 27.53 -4.82
N ARG A 199 -15.33 27.10 -4.74
CA ARG A 199 -14.94 25.84 -4.10
C ARG A 199 -15.30 25.86 -2.61
N THR A 200 -14.99 26.93 -1.90
CA THR A 200 -15.34 27.11 -0.47
C THR A 200 -16.84 26.96 -0.26
N LYS A 201 -17.68 27.63 -1.06
CA LYS A 201 -19.15 27.54 -0.93
C LYS A 201 -19.66 26.11 -1.10
N LYS A 202 -19.24 25.43 -2.18
CA LYS A 202 -19.66 24.05 -2.45
C LYS A 202 -19.18 23.06 -1.39
N LEU A 203 -17.94 23.19 -0.93
CA LEU A 203 -17.39 22.32 0.11
C LEU A 203 -18.04 22.58 1.47
N TYR A 204 -18.41 23.83 1.75
CA TYR A 204 -19.14 24.20 2.96
C TYR A 204 -20.55 23.59 2.99
N GLU A 205 -21.28 23.60 1.87
CA GLU A 205 -22.57 22.90 1.74
C GLU A 205 -22.43 21.40 2.06
N LEU A 206 -21.43 20.73 1.47
CA LEU A 206 -21.16 19.31 1.77
C LEU A 206 -20.76 19.06 3.23
N TYR A 207 -20.02 19.99 3.84
CA TYR A 207 -19.62 19.92 5.24
C TYR A 207 -20.83 20.02 6.17
N LEU A 208 -21.78 20.92 5.90
CA LEU A 208 -23.00 21.06 6.69
C LEU A 208 -23.82 19.78 6.72
N ASP A 209 -23.87 19.05 5.60
CA ASP A 209 -24.53 17.75 5.51
C ASP A 209 -23.71 16.64 6.19
N ASN A 210 -22.37 16.72 6.16
CA ASN A 210 -21.46 15.67 6.62
C ASN A 210 -20.24 16.21 7.39
N LYS A 211 -20.39 16.34 8.70
CA LYS A 211 -19.30 16.82 9.59
C LYS A 211 -18.04 15.95 9.62
N VAL A 212 -18.10 14.70 9.14
CA VAL A 212 -16.95 13.77 9.12
C VAL A 212 -15.78 14.32 8.29
N LEU A 213 -16.05 15.21 7.33
CA LEU A 213 -15.04 15.85 6.48
C LEU A 213 -14.47 17.15 7.05
N GLU A 214 -14.82 17.52 8.28
CA GLU A 214 -14.42 18.78 8.92
C GLU A 214 -12.92 19.04 8.82
N ARG A 215 -12.07 18.08 9.20
CA ARG A 215 -10.61 18.23 9.10
C ARG A 215 -10.14 18.53 7.68
N VAL A 216 -10.72 17.87 6.67
CA VAL A 216 -10.34 18.09 5.26
C VAL A 216 -10.81 19.46 4.79
N PHE A 217 -11.98 19.91 5.24
CA PHE A 217 -12.53 21.23 4.99
C PHE A 217 -11.71 22.34 5.63
N LEU A 218 -11.42 22.22 6.92
CA LEU A 218 -10.60 23.16 7.67
C LEU A 218 -9.20 23.30 7.08
N ASN A 219 -8.55 22.18 6.75
CA ASN A 219 -7.25 22.22 6.09
C ASN A 219 -7.29 22.98 4.74
N PHE A 220 -8.38 22.84 3.97
CA PHE A 220 -8.54 23.59 2.72
C PHE A 220 -8.73 25.10 2.99
N ILE A 221 -9.67 25.50 3.86
CA ILE A 221 -9.96 26.92 4.07
C ILE A 221 -8.82 27.66 4.79
N ILE A 222 -8.11 27.01 5.71
CA ILE A 222 -6.94 27.62 6.38
C ILE A 222 -5.85 27.95 5.34
N ASN A 223 -5.64 27.09 4.35
CA ASN A 223 -4.61 27.31 3.33
C ASN A 223 -5.04 28.25 2.20
N PHE A 224 -6.33 28.24 1.80
CA PHE A 224 -6.79 28.91 0.59
C PHE A 224 -7.83 30.01 0.79
N ASN A 225 -8.48 30.09 1.96
CA ASN A 225 -9.55 31.08 2.24
C ASN A 225 -9.68 31.37 3.75
N LYS A 226 -8.67 32.03 4.33
CA LYS A 226 -8.59 32.33 5.76
C LYS A 226 -9.69 33.26 6.24
N GLU A 227 -10.13 34.20 5.40
CA GLU A 227 -11.24 35.11 5.74
C GLU A 227 -12.52 34.34 6.05
N PHE A 228 -12.82 33.30 5.27
CA PHE A 228 -13.96 32.43 5.54
C PHE A 228 -13.78 31.65 6.85
N PHE A 229 -12.59 31.10 7.09
CA PHE A 229 -12.29 30.39 8.34
C PHE A 229 -12.56 31.25 9.58
N TYR A 230 -12.01 32.46 9.63
CA TYR A 230 -12.19 33.34 10.79
C TYR A 230 -13.61 33.87 10.94
N LYS A 231 -14.34 34.10 9.83
CA LYS A 231 -15.73 34.54 9.87
C LYS A 231 -16.66 33.48 10.46
N ASN A 232 -16.40 32.20 10.17
CA ASN A 232 -17.23 31.06 10.56
C ASN A 232 -16.63 30.26 11.72
N ILE A 233 -15.64 30.82 12.41
CA ILE A 233 -14.77 30.08 13.34
C ILE A 233 -15.55 29.36 14.46
N ASN A 234 -16.67 29.91 14.93
CA ASN A 234 -17.47 29.34 16.01
C ASN A 234 -18.21 28.04 15.64
N GLU A 235 -18.24 27.66 14.36
CA GLU A 235 -18.94 26.47 13.86
C GLU A 235 -18.08 25.20 13.88
N PHE A 236 -16.79 25.34 14.17
CA PHE A 236 -15.80 24.29 13.96
C PHE A 236 -15.27 23.67 15.26
N ASN A 237 -14.89 22.40 15.18
CA ASN A 237 -14.14 21.70 16.20
C ASN A 237 -12.63 21.77 15.90
N PHE A 238 -11.87 22.28 16.86
CA PHE A 238 -10.43 22.48 16.74
C PHE A 238 -9.57 21.32 17.26
N GLU A 239 -10.15 20.41 18.06
CA GLU A 239 -9.40 19.29 18.65
C GLU A 239 -8.78 18.41 17.56
N ASP A 240 -9.55 18.12 16.51
CA ASP A 240 -9.14 17.26 15.40
C ASP A 240 -8.14 17.93 14.45
N ILE A 241 -7.83 19.22 14.61
CA ILE A 241 -6.90 19.98 13.76
C ILE A 241 -5.82 20.73 14.55
N ILE A 242 -5.60 20.36 15.81
CA ILE A 242 -4.60 21.00 16.69
C ILE A 242 -3.21 21.03 16.06
N ASP A 243 -2.82 20.01 15.29
CA ASP A 243 -1.56 19.93 14.56
C ASP A 243 -1.46 21.02 13.47
N ILE A 244 -2.52 21.22 12.71
CA ILE A 244 -2.57 22.25 11.65
C ILE A 244 -2.47 23.63 12.30
N LEU A 245 -3.26 23.88 13.34
CA LEU A 245 -3.27 25.15 14.06
C LEU A 245 -1.95 25.43 14.77
N TRP A 246 -1.32 24.40 15.33
CA TRP A 246 -0.02 24.54 15.98
C TRP A 246 1.04 25.02 14.99
N TYR A 247 1.08 24.54 13.76
CA TYR A 247 2.09 24.96 12.80
C TYR A 247 1.80 26.28 12.09
N LEU A 248 0.67 26.95 12.37
CA LEU A 248 0.39 28.26 11.80
C LEU A 248 1.37 29.32 12.32
N PRO A 249 1.94 30.16 11.43
CA PRO A 249 2.82 31.25 11.82
C PRO A 249 2.02 32.40 12.44
N LYS A 250 2.68 33.17 13.32
CA LYS A 250 2.04 34.18 14.17
C LYS A 250 1.31 35.28 13.37
N ASP A 251 1.87 35.66 12.23
CA ASP A 251 1.38 36.70 11.32
C ASP A 251 0.13 36.31 10.53
N GLU A 252 -0.18 35.01 10.43
CA GLU A 252 -1.37 34.51 9.75
C GLU A 252 -2.59 34.34 10.67
N ILE A 253 -2.43 34.64 11.95
CA ILE A 253 -3.45 34.46 12.98
C ILE A 253 -4.20 35.77 13.23
N ASP A 254 -5.53 35.75 13.07
CA ASP A 254 -6.38 36.85 13.50
C ASP A 254 -6.69 36.72 15.00
N PHE A 255 -5.87 37.37 15.82
CA PHE A 255 -6.00 37.36 17.29
C PHE A 255 -7.32 37.94 17.80
N LYS A 256 -7.99 38.80 17.03
CA LYS A 256 -9.30 39.35 17.42
C LYS A 256 -10.41 38.33 17.20
N ALA A 257 -10.36 37.60 16.08
CA ALA A 257 -11.35 36.58 15.76
C ALA A 257 -11.34 35.41 16.76
N ILE A 258 -10.19 35.09 17.34
CA ILE A 258 -10.03 33.95 18.27
C ILE A 258 -10.23 34.32 19.75
N GLU A 259 -10.46 35.59 20.10
CA GLU A 259 -10.51 36.09 21.48
C GLU A 259 -11.54 35.33 22.34
N ASN A 260 -12.68 35.00 21.73
CA ASN A 260 -13.81 34.35 22.42
C ASN A 260 -13.77 32.82 22.37
N ILE A 261 -12.69 32.21 21.87
CA ILE A 261 -12.58 30.74 21.72
C ILE A 261 -11.59 30.19 22.74
N PRO A 262 -12.06 29.55 23.83
CA PRO A 262 -11.19 29.09 24.91
C PRO A 262 -10.05 28.18 24.44
N PHE A 263 -10.34 27.19 23.59
CA PHE A 263 -9.34 26.25 23.09
C PHE A 263 -8.19 26.94 22.33
N LEU A 264 -8.50 27.93 21.49
CA LEU A 264 -7.48 28.67 20.74
C LEU A 264 -6.68 29.62 21.64
N GLN A 265 -7.32 30.19 22.67
CA GLN A 265 -6.62 30.98 23.68
C GLN A 265 -5.60 30.12 24.44
N GLU A 266 -5.99 28.91 24.85
CA GLU A 266 -5.09 27.95 25.49
C GLU A 266 -3.95 27.50 24.55
N LEU A 267 -4.27 27.14 23.31
CA LEU A 267 -3.31 26.68 22.31
C LEU A 267 -2.25 27.75 21.99
N TYR A 268 -2.66 28.99 21.74
CA TYR A 268 -1.70 30.04 21.37
C TYR A 268 -1.00 30.65 22.59
N THR A 269 -1.55 30.50 23.80
CA THR A 269 -0.82 30.80 25.05
C THR A 269 0.26 29.75 25.29
N SER A 270 -0.04 28.46 25.12
CA SER A 270 0.93 27.37 25.28
C SER A 270 2.02 27.42 24.20
N LYS A 271 1.71 27.91 23.01
CA LYS A 271 2.72 28.21 21.97
C LYS A 271 3.58 29.45 22.27
N GLY A 272 3.10 30.36 23.12
CA GLY A 272 3.78 31.61 23.47
C GLY A 272 3.50 32.76 22.49
N TYR A 273 2.44 32.70 21.69
CA TYR A 273 2.05 33.78 20.79
C TYR A 273 1.29 34.88 21.53
N ILE A 274 0.49 34.50 22.52
CA ILE A 274 -0.29 35.36 23.41
C ILE A 274 -0.06 34.97 24.87
N ASN A 275 -0.60 35.75 25.80
CA ASN A 275 -0.54 35.47 27.23
C ASN A 275 -1.90 35.81 27.88
N SER A 276 -2.94 35.08 27.48
CA SER A 276 -4.33 35.37 27.88
C SER A 276 -4.85 34.46 28.98
N VAL A 277 -4.32 33.22 29.10
CA VAL A 277 -4.80 32.22 30.06
C VAL A 277 -3.68 31.77 31.00
N ASP A 278 -4.04 31.42 32.24
CA ASP A 278 -3.11 30.97 33.27
C ASP A 278 -2.86 29.47 33.31
N SER A 279 -3.81 28.67 32.85
CA SER A 279 -3.79 27.21 32.89
C SER A 279 -4.64 26.59 31.78
N SER A 280 -4.41 25.33 31.44
CA SER A 280 -5.26 24.54 30.52
C SER A 280 -5.75 23.26 31.20
N LEU A 281 -6.89 22.75 30.73
CA LEU A 281 -7.35 21.40 31.12
C LEU A 281 -6.52 20.30 30.43
N ASP A 282 -5.91 20.61 29.29
CA ASP A 282 -5.00 19.71 28.59
C ASP A 282 -3.63 19.75 29.28
N PHE A 283 -3.17 18.59 29.74
CA PHE A 283 -1.93 18.47 30.50
C PHE A 283 -0.70 18.98 29.73
N ASP A 284 -0.60 18.70 28.43
CA ASP A 284 0.56 19.10 27.64
C ASP A 284 0.55 20.61 27.38
N LEU A 285 -0.63 21.19 27.11
CA LEU A 285 -0.78 22.64 26.94
C LEU A 285 -0.51 23.39 28.26
N ASP A 286 -1.00 22.86 29.39
CA ASP A 286 -0.81 23.47 30.72
C ASP A 286 0.67 23.53 31.10
N LEU A 287 1.41 22.43 30.90
CA LEU A 287 2.85 22.40 31.12
C LEU A 287 3.58 23.42 30.25
N LEU A 288 3.20 23.57 28.98
CA LEU A 288 3.80 24.56 28.09
C LEU A 288 3.51 25.99 28.52
N ILE A 289 2.29 26.29 28.97
CA ILE A 289 1.92 27.60 29.52
C ILE A 289 2.82 27.93 30.72
N LEU A 290 2.99 26.98 31.66
CA LEU A 290 3.85 27.15 32.82
C LEU A 290 5.33 27.34 32.42
N ILE A 291 5.84 26.51 31.51
CA ILE A 291 7.22 26.61 31.01
C ILE A 291 7.49 27.97 30.38
N ASN A 292 6.57 28.50 29.56
CA ASN A 292 6.73 29.78 28.89
C ASN A 292 6.79 30.98 29.86
N ARG A 293 6.26 30.83 31.07
CA ARG A 293 6.29 31.86 32.13
C ARG A 293 7.59 31.85 32.94
N HIS A 294 8.30 30.73 32.97
CA HIS A 294 9.55 30.63 33.71
C HIS A 294 10.71 31.33 32.97
N LYS A 295 11.53 32.05 33.73
CA LYS A 295 12.66 32.85 33.20
C LYS A 295 13.78 31.98 32.60
N ASP A 296 13.95 30.74 33.07
CA ASP A 296 14.92 29.78 32.56
C ASP A 296 14.33 29.03 31.35
N ARG A 297 14.52 29.62 30.17
CA ARG A 297 13.92 29.23 28.88
C ARG A 297 14.37 27.86 28.38
N LYS A 298 13.93 26.77 29.00
CA LYS A 298 13.84 25.48 28.30
C LYS A 298 12.64 25.57 27.36
N LYS A 299 12.89 25.54 26.05
CA LYS A 299 11.80 25.51 25.07
C LYS A 299 11.17 24.13 25.07
N GLY A 300 9.87 24.06 25.30
CA GLY A 300 9.04 22.91 24.98
C GLY A 300 8.41 23.11 23.60
N ASP A 301 8.00 22.03 22.96
CA ASP A 301 7.20 22.04 21.75
C ASP A 301 6.23 20.85 21.78
N LEU A 302 5.28 20.80 20.84
CA LEU A 302 4.42 19.65 20.63
C LEU A 302 4.90 18.83 19.44
N ASN A 303 4.90 17.51 19.62
CA ASN A 303 4.97 16.57 18.52
C ASN A 303 3.60 15.89 18.35
N PHE A 304 3.27 15.51 17.13
CA PHE A 304 1.98 14.91 16.81
C PHE A 304 2.13 13.48 16.30
N GLU A 305 1.21 12.62 16.72
CA GLU A 305 1.07 11.24 16.26
C GLU A 305 -0.40 11.00 15.90
N PHE A 306 -0.63 10.26 14.81
CA PHE A 306 -1.96 9.99 14.30
C PHE A 306 -2.32 8.53 14.49
N ILE A 307 -3.39 8.25 15.26
CA ILE A 307 -3.81 6.88 15.58
C ILE A 307 -5.06 6.54 14.79
N CYS A 308 -5.01 5.43 14.04
CA CYS A 308 -6.16 4.93 13.31
C CYS A 308 -7.22 4.36 14.25
N SER A 309 -8.46 4.82 14.14
CA SER A 309 -9.60 4.30 14.90
C SER A 309 -9.93 2.85 14.54
N SER A 310 -9.67 2.42 13.30
CA SER A 310 -9.95 1.07 12.79
C SER A 310 -8.89 0.04 13.15
N CYS A 311 -7.61 0.26 12.78
CA CYS A 311 -6.54 -0.73 13.03
C CYS A 311 -5.64 -0.43 14.24
N LYS A 312 -5.83 0.70 14.92
CA LYS A 312 -5.04 1.16 16.08
C LYS A 312 -3.54 1.39 15.82
N GLN A 313 -3.09 1.25 14.58
CA GLN A 313 -1.73 1.59 14.18
C GLN A 313 -1.54 3.11 14.22
N SER A 314 -0.37 3.54 14.67
CA SER A 314 0.02 4.94 14.63
C SER A 314 0.82 5.30 13.38
N SER A 315 0.71 6.56 12.97
CA SER A 315 1.40 7.18 11.85
C SER A 315 2.01 8.52 12.31
N PRO A 316 3.24 8.85 11.88
CA PRO A 316 3.86 10.14 12.19
C PRO A 316 3.26 11.29 11.38
N PHE A 317 2.50 11.01 10.32
CA PHE A 317 1.87 12.02 9.47
C PHE A 317 0.39 11.72 9.28
N TYR A 318 -0.40 12.78 9.13
CA TYR A 318 -1.80 12.66 8.76
C TYR A 318 -1.94 12.32 7.28
N ASP A 319 -2.85 11.41 6.99
CA ASP A 319 -3.33 11.09 5.65
C ASP A 319 -4.85 10.83 5.73
N THR A 320 -5.57 11.08 4.65
CA THR A 320 -7.03 10.84 4.61
C THR A 320 -7.36 9.35 4.66
N ARG A 321 -6.40 8.48 4.30
CA ARG A 321 -6.50 7.03 4.51
C ARG A 321 -5.43 6.53 5.45
N CYS A 322 -5.76 5.54 6.28
CA CYS A 322 -4.76 4.85 7.07
C CYS A 322 -3.73 4.17 6.16
N PRO A 323 -2.41 4.41 6.34
CA PRO A 323 -1.37 3.74 5.55
C PRO A 323 -1.36 2.21 5.69
N ASN A 324 -1.87 1.70 6.82
CA ASN A 324 -1.86 0.28 7.15
C ASN A 324 -3.12 -0.46 6.65
N CYS A 325 -4.32 0.02 7.01
CA CYS A 325 -5.58 -0.67 6.68
C CYS A 325 -6.44 0.03 5.64
N HIS A 326 -6.02 1.19 5.12
CA HIS A 326 -6.71 1.97 4.08
C HIS A 326 -8.12 2.48 4.45
N SER A 327 -8.53 2.39 5.71
CA SER A 327 -9.77 3.02 6.20
C SER A 327 -9.70 4.53 6.08
N ILE A 328 -10.77 5.12 5.57
CA ILE A 328 -10.85 6.56 5.29
C ILE A 328 -11.20 7.35 6.55
N LEU A 329 -10.68 8.59 6.66
CA LEU A 329 -10.96 9.56 7.72
C LEU A 329 -10.89 8.97 9.14
N SER A 330 -9.99 8.01 9.33
CA SER A 330 -9.91 7.21 10.56
C SER A 330 -8.77 7.63 11.48
N LEU A 331 -7.86 8.49 11.03
CA LEU A 331 -6.71 8.95 11.79
C LEU A 331 -7.12 10.09 12.73
N LYS A 332 -6.93 9.88 14.04
CA LYS A 332 -7.12 10.91 15.08
C LYS A 332 -5.79 11.44 15.56
N VAL A 333 -5.70 12.75 15.72
CA VAL A 333 -4.51 13.44 16.22
C VAL A 333 -4.34 13.17 17.72
N LYS A 334 -3.10 12.96 18.13
CA LYS A 334 -2.63 13.03 19.50
C LYS A 334 -1.38 13.86 19.54
N HIS A 335 -1.26 14.72 20.53
CA HIS A 335 -0.06 15.49 20.80
C HIS A 335 0.68 14.92 22.02
N HIS A 336 1.97 15.22 22.07
CA HIS A 336 2.83 14.91 23.20
C HIS A 336 3.86 16.01 23.38
N LEU A 337 4.16 16.34 24.64
CA LEU A 337 5.22 17.29 24.97
C LEU A 337 6.61 16.76 24.58
N VAL A 338 7.35 17.56 23.81
CA VAL A 338 8.74 17.30 23.46
C VAL A 338 9.64 18.49 23.82
N LYS A 339 10.94 18.24 23.91
CA LYS A 339 11.92 19.31 24.04
C LYS A 339 11.99 20.07 22.72
N GLY A 340 11.78 21.39 22.77
CA GLY A 340 11.88 22.26 21.60
C GLY A 340 13.31 22.27 21.06
N PHE A 341 13.47 21.87 19.80
CA PHE A 341 14.73 21.95 19.07
C PHE A 341 14.77 23.26 18.28
N ILE A 342 15.62 24.21 18.68
CA ILE A 342 15.97 25.34 17.82
C ILE A 342 17.05 24.86 16.86
N ASN A 343 16.67 24.16 15.79
CA ASN A 343 17.59 24.02 14.66
C ASN A 343 17.25 25.11 13.66
N THR A 344 18.12 26.13 13.57
CA THR A 344 18.05 27.24 12.63
C THR A 344 18.14 26.84 11.16
N ASN A 345 18.22 25.54 10.85
CA ASN A 345 18.48 24.97 9.52
C ASN A 345 17.55 23.77 9.20
N GLN A 346 16.25 23.86 9.48
CA GLN A 346 15.29 22.93 8.88
C GLN A 346 14.65 23.58 7.65
N SER A 347 15.03 23.09 6.48
CA SER A 347 14.54 23.51 5.16
C SER A 347 13.12 23.02 4.82
N LEU A 348 12.32 22.67 5.83
CA LEU A 348 10.97 22.10 5.70
C LEU A 348 9.91 22.88 6.49
N GLN A 349 10.25 24.07 6.98
CA GLN A 349 9.26 25.10 7.34
C GLN A 349 8.89 25.93 6.12
#